data_AF-A0A251UGE0-F1
#
_entry.id   AF-A0A251UGE0-F1
#
_cell.length_a   1.000
_cell.length_b   1.000
_cell.length_c   1.000
_cell.angle_alpha   90.00
_cell.angle_beta   90.00
_cell.angle_gamma   90.00
#
_symmetry.space_group_name_H-M   'P 1'
#
loop_
_entity.id
_entity.type
_entity.pdbx_description
1 polymer ?
#
loop_
_entity_poly.entity_id
_entity_poly.type
_entity_poly.pdbx_seq_one_letter_code
_entity_poly.pdbx_strand_id
1 'polypeptide(L)'
;MQIQASLFCTKKHGYEIRIRSGGHDFEAVSSSAVVPFVMLDLVNMKSIDVDVGNKTAWVQAGALLGEVYYRISQKNQHLVLPSWCLSHGGCGRVQSPAVGMET
;
A
#
# COMPACT_ATOMS: atom_id res chain seq x y z
N MET A 1 5.89 -14.62 3.22
CA MET A 1 5.30 -15.91 2.79
C MET A 1 3.80 -16.06 3.09
N GLN A 2 3.22 -15.27 4.01
CA GLN A 2 1.79 -15.43 4.40
C GLN A 2 0.81 -15.10 3.25
N ILE A 3 1.06 -14.05 2.46
CA ILE A 3 0.17 -13.67 1.34
C ILE A 3 0.01 -14.81 0.33
N GLN A 4 1.12 -15.44 -0.08
CA GLN A 4 1.11 -16.53 -1.05
C GLN A 4 0.36 -17.76 -0.52
N ALA A 5 0.54 -18.08 0.76
CA ALA A 5 -0.16 -19.19 1.41
C ALA A 5 -1.68 -18.92 1.48
N SER A 6 -2.09 -17.70 1.88
CA SER A 6 -3.50 -17.31 1.91
C SER A 6 -4.12 -17.36 0.51
N LEU A 7 -3.44 -16.88 -0.52
CA LEU A 7 -3.91 -16.94 -1.91
C LEU A 7 -4.11 -18.39 -2.37
N PHE A 8 -3.15 -19.27 -2.08
CA PHE A 8 -3.22 -20.68 -2.44
C PHE A 8 -4.39 -21.38 -1.74
N CYS A 9 -4.53 -21.20 -0.43
CA CYS A 9 -5.60 -21.81 0.36
C CYS A 9 -6.97 -21.30 -0.08
N THR A 10 -7.13 -20.00 -0.28
CA THR A 10 -8.39 -19.43 -0.74
C THR A 10 -8.78 -19.99 -2.11
N LYS A 11 -7.84 -20.05 -3.05
CA LYS A 11 -8.08 -20.65 -4.37
C LYS A 11 -8.47 -22.12 -4.27
N LYS A 12 -7.82 -22.89 -3.40
CA LYS A 12 -8.11 -24.30 -3.16
C LYS A 12 -9.51 -24.53 -2.58
N HIS A 13 -9.99 -23.63 -1.72
CA HIS A 13 -11.27 -23.74 -1.04
C HIS A 13 -12.42 -22.96 -1.72
N GLY A 14 -12.13 -22.24 -2.80
CA GLY A 14 -13.15 -21.54 -3.60
C GLY A 14 -13.72 -20.28 -2.96
N TYR A 15 -13.01 -19.64 -2.02
CA TYR A 15 -13.44 -18.36 -1.47
C TYR A 15 -13.03 -17.19 -2.37
N GLU A 16 -13.80 -16.10 -2.33
CA GLU A 16 -13.33 -14.83 -2.88
C GLU A 16 -12.28 -14.19 -1.96
N ILE A 17 -11.40 -13.35 -2.53
CA ILE A 17 -10.44 -12.55 -1.75
C ILE A 17 -10.77 -11.08 -1.90
N ARG A 18 -10.82 -10.38 -0.78
CA ARG A 18 -10.88 -8.91 -0.74
C ARG A 18 -9.60 -8.38 -0.10
N ILE A 19 -8.89 -7.50 -0.79
CA ILE A 19 -7.61 -6.95 -0.31
C ILE A 19 -7.88 -5.56 0.25
N ARG A 20 -7.51 -5.35 1.52
CA ARG A 20 -7.62 -4.07 2.21
C ARG A 20 -6.24 -3.53 2.53
N SER A 21 -6.00 -2.27 2.15
CA SER A 21 -4.78 -1.52 2.47
C SER A 21 -5.08 -0.45 3.54
N GLY A 22 -5.47 0.76 3.11
CA GLY A 22 -5.75 1.91 4.00
C GLY A 22 -7.23 2.24 4.20
N GLY A 23 -8.15 1.55 3.52
CA GLY A 23 -9.60 1.72 3.73
C GLY A 23 -10.21 2.96 3.07
N HIS A 24 -9.76 3.32 1.87
CA HIS A 24 -10.33 4.42 1.06
C HIS A 24 -11.42 3.96 0.08
N ASP A 25 -11.82 2.69 0.14
CA ASP A 25 -12.86 2.16 -0.73
C ASP A 25 -14.22 2.72 -0.29
N PHE A 26 -14.70 3.73 -1.01
CA PHE A 26 -15.95 4.43 -0.73
C PHE A 26 -17.14 3.48 -0.62
N GLU A 27 -17.16 2.46 -1.48
CA GLU A 27 -18.21 1.43 -1.53
C GLU A 27 -17.90 0.20 -0.64
N ALA A 28 -16.84 0.25 0.17
CA ALA A 28 -16.40 -0.84 1.04
C ALA A 28 -16.18 -2.20 0.32
N VAL A 29 -15.88 -2.17 -0.98
CA VAL A 29 -15.69 -3.36 -1.82
C VAL A 29 -14.46 -4.17 -1.40
N SER A 30 -13.50 -3.55 -0.69
CA SER A 30 -12.34 -4.22 -0.09
C SER A 30 -12.62 -4.93 1.23
N SER A 31 -13.80 -4.68 1.84
CA SER A 31 -14.14 -5.20 3.17
C SER A 31 -15.51 -5.89 3.23
N SER A 32 -16.25 -5.93 2.12
CA SER A 32 -17.57 -6.55 2.03
C SER A 32 -17.72 -7.39 0.76
N ALA A 33 -18.52 -8.45 0.84
CA ALA A 33 -18.95 -9.26 -0.29
C ALA A 33 -20.29 -9.93 0.03
N VAL A 34 -21.05 -10.26 -1.01
CA VAL A 34 -22.33 -11.00 -0.90
C VAL A 34 -22.10 -12.51 -0.74
N VAL A 35 -20.90 -12.99 -1.08
CA VAL A 35 -20.50 -14.40 -0.98
C VAL A 35 -19.46 -14.59 0.13
N PRO A 36 -19.27 -15.82 0.64
CA PRO A 36 -18.20 -16.13 1.58
C PRO A 36 -16.82 -15.73 1.01
N PHE A 37 -16.08 -14.92 1.75
CA PHE A 37 -14.82 -14.36 1.31
C PHE A 37 -13.78 -14.33 2.42
N VAL A 38 -12.51 -14.21 2.02
CA VAL A 38 -11.36 -14.01 2.89
C VAL A 38 -10.85 -12.59 2.69
N MET A 39 -10.76 -11.83 3.78
CA MET A 39 -10.14 -10.50 3.76
C MET A 39 -8.63 -10.62 3.97
N LEU A 40 -7.85 -10.11 3.03
CA LEU A 40 -6.42 -9.93 3.17
C LEU A 40 -6.13 -8.49 3.58
N ASP A 41 -5.94 -8.28 4.88
CA ASP A 41 -5.61 -6.96 5.44
C ASP A 41 -4.09 -6.75 5.45
N LEU A 42 -3.65 -5.70 4.76
CA LEU A 42 -2.25 -5.31 4.64
C LEU A 42 -1.84 -4.28 5.70
N VAL A 43 -2.70 -3.92 6.67
CA VAL A 43 -2.42 -2.90 7.70
C VAL A 43 -1.12 -3.11 8.49
N ASN A 44 -0.60 -4.35 8.58
CA ASN A 44 0.66 -4.62 9.26
C ASN A 44 1.90 -4.49 8.35
N MET A 45 1.72 -4.28 7.04
CA MET A 45 2.79 -4.08 6.06
C MET A 45 3.02 -2.59 5.83
N LYS A 46 3.63 -1.93 6.80
CA LYS A 46 3.85 -0.47 6.85
C LYS A 46 5.32 -0.06 6.78
N SER A 47 6.21 -0.95 6.33
CA SER A 47 7.62 -0.60 6.20
C SER A 47 7.80 0.49 5.13
N ILE A 48 8.58 1.51 5.48
CA ILE A 48 8.93 2.64 4.63
C ILE A 48 10.44 2.83 4.71
N ASP A 49 11.12 2.71 3.58
CA ASP A 49 12.55 2.98 3.44
C ASP A 49 12.76 4.16 2.48
N VAL A 50 13.62 5.10 2.86
CA VAL A 50 13.79 6.38 2.16
C VAL A 50 15.24 6.55 1.79
N ASP A 51 15.51 6.56 0.48
CA ASP A 51 16.80 6.88 -0.10
C ASP A 51 16.82 8.33 -0.58
N VAL A 52 17.45 9.18 0.22
CA VAL A 52 17.60 10.62 -0.05
C VAL A 52 18.53 10.88 -1.24
N GLY A 53 19.54 10.04 -1.45
CA GLY A 53 20.53 10.22 -2.52
C GLY A 53 19.92 9.99 -3.89
N ASN A 54 19.10 8.94 -4.01
CA ASN A 54 18.37 8.63 -5.23
C ASN A 54 16.99 9.32 -5.32
N LYS A 55 16.60 10.08 -4.29
CA LYS A 55 15.26 10.70 -4.16
C LYS A 55 14.14 9.67 -4.36
N THR A 56 14.24 8.50 -3.74
CA THR A 56 13.25 7.41 -3.87
C THR A 56 12.82 6.86 -2.52
N ALA A 57 11.56 6.44 -2.39
CA ALA A 57 11.09 5.67 -1.24
C ALA A 57 10.53 4.32 -1.65
N TRP A 58 10.84 3.33 -0.83
CA TRP A 58 10.17 2.04 -0.79
C TRP A 58 9.08 2.06 0.26
N VAL A 59 7.85 1.85 -0.19
CA VAL A 59 6.65 1.95 0.64
C VAL A 59 5.87 0.65 0.52
N GLN A 60 5.62 -0.02 1.65
CA GLN A 60 4.76 -1.19 1.66
C GLN A 60 3.28 -0.82 1.52
N ALA A 61 2.51 -1.74 0.96
CA ALA A 61 1.12 -1.51 0.57
C ALA A 61 0.16 -1.13 1.71
N GLY A 62 0.50 -1.37 2.98
CA GLY A 62 -0.32 -0.96 4.13
C GLY A 62 0.03 0.40 4.73
N ALA A 63 1.09 1.05 4.27
CA ALA A 63 1.53 2.34 4.77
C ALA A 63 0.53 3.45 4.40
N LEU A 64 0.19 4.30 5.37
CA LEU A 64 -0.71 5.44 5.15
C LEU A 64 0.07 6.64 4.60
N LEU A 65 -0.60 7.49 3.82
CA LEU A 65 -0.02 8.71 3.25
C LEU A 65 0.68 9.58 4.32
N GLY A 66 0.03 9.77 5.47
CA GLY A 66 0.61 10.52 6.59
C GLY A 66 1.88 9.89 7.16
N GLU A 67 1.95 8.55 7.23
CA GLU A 67 3.14 7.83 7.70
C GLU A 67 4.31 8.00 6.72
N VAL A 68 4.04 7.97 5.42
CA VAL A 68 5.04 8.20 4.37
C VAL A 68 5.59 9.63 4.43
N TYR A 69 4.72 10.65 4.49
CA TYR A 69 5.15 12.04 4.64
C TYR A 69 5.96 12.28 5.91
N TYR A 70 5.52 11.69 7.02
CA TYR A 70 6.24 11.80 8.28
C TYR A 70 7.65 11.20 8.19
N ARG A 71 7.80 10.02 7.57
CA ARG A 71 9.12 9.37 7.40
C ARG A 71 10.06 10.14 6.48
N ILE A 72 9.53 10.74 5.41
CA ILE A 72 10.34 11.55 4.49
C ILE A 72 10.81 12.83 5.17
N SER A 73 9.92 13.54 5.86
CA SER A 73 10.28 14.78 6.56
C SER A 73 11.30 14.56 7.69
N GLN A 74 11.29 13.39 8.33
CA GLN A 74 12.33 12.99 9.30
C GLN A 74 13.71 12.81 8.66
N LYS A 75 13.79 12.46 7.38
CA LYS A 75 15.06 12.26 6.65
C LYS A 75 15.53 13.54 5.96
N ASN A 76 14.61 14.31 5.38
CA ASN A 76 14.89 15.57 4.73
C ASN A 76 13.62 16.42 4.63
N GLN A 77 13.66 17.63 5.16
CA GLN A 77 12.51 18.55 5.20
C GLN A 77 12.16 19.18 3.84
N HIS A 78 13.07 19.11 2.87
CA HIS A 78 12.90 19.67 1.53
C HIS A 78 12.44 18.61 0.52
N LEU A 79 12.42 17.32 0.87
CA LEU A 79 11.94 16.28 -0.03
C LEU A 79 10.43 16.09 0.18
N VAL A 80 9.69 16.11 -0.93
CA VAL A 80 8.23 15.95 -0.95
C VAL A 80 7.81 14.86 -1.93
N LEU A 81 6.78 14.12 -1.54
CA LEU A 81 6.04 13.25 -2.47
C LEU A 81 4.77 13.96 -2.93
N PRO A 82 4.46 13.97 -4.23
CA PRO A 82 3.17 14.48 -4.69
C PRO A 82 2.03 13.61 -4.12
N SER A 83 1.02 14.25 -3.50
CA SER A 83 -0.07 13.56 -2.79
C SER A 83 -0.93 12.67 -3.70
N TRP A 84 -1.03 13.04 -4.98
CA TRP A 84 -1.73 12.26 -5.99
C TRP A 84 -1.06 10.91 -6.31
N CYS A 85 0.24 10.75 -5.99
CA CYS A 85 0.96 9.50 -6.22
C CYS A 85 0.48 8.37 -5.31
N LEU A 86 0.04 8.70 -4.09
CA LEU A 86 -0.32 7.71 -3.08
C LEU A 86 -1.84 7.56 -2.92
N SER A 87 -2.62 8.58 -3.31
CA SER A 87 -4.06 8.64 -3.02
C SER A 87 -4.96 7.92 -4.04
N HIS A 88 -4.51 7.77 -5.29
CA HIS A 88 -5.39 7.32 -6.40
C HIS A 88 -4.86 6.14 -7.22
N GLY A 89 -3.78 5.47 -6.80
CA GLY A 89 -3.10 4.49 -7.66
C GLY A 89 -2.64 5.07 -9.02
N GLY A 90 -2.69 6.41 -9.16
CA GLY A 90 -2.56 7.14 -10.42
C GLY A 90 -1.15 7.63 -10.73
N CYS A 91 -0.19 7.49 -9.81
CA CYS A 91 1.21 7.43 -10.22
C CYS A 91 1.43 6.04 -10.80
N GLY A 92 1.59 5.99 -12.13
CA GLY A 92 1.89 4.77 -12.85
C GLY A 92 3.03 4.03 -12.14
N ARG A 93 2.65 2.93 -11.48
CA ARG A 93 3.45 2.05 -10.60
C ARG A 93 3.38 2.29 -9.09
N VAL A 94 2.19 2.28 -8.48
CA VAL A 94 2.01 1.76 -7.09
C VAL A 94 1.88 0.22 -7.10
N GLN A 95 2.67 -0.42 -7.96
CA GLN A 95 3.14 -1.80 -7.87
C GLN A 95 4.67 -1.86 -7.99
N SER A 96 5.33 -0.70 -8.20
CA SER A 96 6.78 -0.65 -8.20
C SER A 96 7.27 -0.24 -6.84
N PRO A 97 8.33 -0.90 -6.41
CA PRO A 97 8.80 -0.69 -5.08
C PRO A 97 9.44 0.68 -4.79
N ALA A 98 9.64 1.55 -5.78
CA ALA A 98 10.29 2.83 -5.59
C ALA A 98 9.40 3.96 -6.15
N VAL A 99 9.04 4.91 -5.30
CA VAL A 99 8.34 6.15 -5.69
C VAL A 99 9.36 7.29 -5.71
N GLY A 100 9.40 8.05 -6.80
CA GLY A 100 10.27 9.22 -6.93
C GLY A 100 9.78 10.42 -6.12
N MET A 101 10.70 11.13 -5.48
CA MET A 101 10.49 12.33 -4.68
C MET A 101 11.03 13.57 -5.38
N GLU A 102 10.36 14.69 -5.14
CA GLU A 102 10.74 15.99 -5.65
C GLU A 102 11.28 16.86 -4.50
N THR A 103 12.01 17.91 -4.85
CA THR A 103 12.55 18.91 -3.90
C THR A 103 11.77 20.20 -3.98
#